data_AF-X0ST36-F1
#
_entry.id   AF-X0ST36-F1
#
_cell.length_a   1.000
_cell.length_b   1.000
_cell.length_c   1.000
_cell.angle_alpha   90.00
_cell.angle_beta   90.00
_cell.angle_gamma   90.00
#
_symmetry.space_group_name_H-M   'P 1'
#
loop_
_entity.id
_entity.type
_entity.pdbx_description
1 polymer ?
#
loop_
_entity_poly.entity_id
_entity_poly.type
_entity_poly.pdbx_seq_one_letter_code
_entity_poly.pdbx_strand_id
1 'polypeptide(L)'
;GIRPYPDYDVLVKIRLDYINKKTRIIPDLKSCADARKELFRTMAFNKGYDLQAFMGLYGVTQITGEAHSDFRFICVESKGFHGLKIYIADQEMLDTGYKKYQKAMEFYKKCLEKNHWPGYTPIIEPIGSPEWAKAKVQACWEN
;
A
#
# COMPACT_ATOMS: atom_id res chain seq x y z
N GLY A 1 -7.39 -19.75 -17.50
CA GLY A 1 -6.78 -20.15 -16.23
C GLY A 1 -7.73 -19.83 -15.10
N ILE A 2 -7.78 -20.66 -14.05
CA ILE A 2 -8.60 -20.41 -12.86
C ILE A 2 -8.18 -19.06 -12.29
N ARG A 3 -9.10 -18.10 -12.24
CA ARG A 3 -8.90 -16.80 -11.57
C ARG A 3 -9.13 -17.04 -10.08
N PRO A 4 -8.12 -16.94 -9.21
CA PRO A 4 -8.29 -17.21 -7.78
C PRO A 4 -9.07 -16.12 -7.03
N TYR A 5 -9.45 -15.03 -7.71
CA TYR A 5 -10.13 -13.88 -7.11
C TYR A 5 -11.29 -13.40 -8.00
N PRO A 6 -12.28 -12.69 -7.43
CA PRO A 6 -13.47 -12.25 -8.16
C PRO A 6 -13.09 -11.42 -9.39
N ASP A 7 -13.72 -11.73 -10.52
CA ASP A 7 -13.63 -10.87 -11.70
C ASP A 7 -14.63 -9.73 -11.54
N TYR A 8 -14.10 -8.51 -11.47
CA TYR A 8 -14.93 -7.31 -11.36
C TYR A 8 -15.40 -6.82 -12.74
N ASP A 9 -14.89 -7.40 -13.84
CA ASP A 9 -15.09 -6.94 -15.21
C ASP A 9 -14.66 -5.48 -15.40
N VAL A 10 -13.53 -5.14 -14.76
CA VAL A 10 -12.93 -3.81 -14.82
C VAL A 10 -11.45 -3.96 -15.10
N LEU A 11 -10.96 -3.22 -16.10
CA LEU A 11 -9.55 -3.21 -16.45
C LEU A 11 -8.73 -2.48 -15.38
N VAL A 12 -7.71 -3.16 -14.88
CA VAL A 12 -6.73 -2.62 -13.95
C VAL A 12 -5.34 -2.76 -14.54
N LYS A 13 -4.42 -1.90 -14.10
CA LYS A 13 -3.05 -1.86 -14.58
C LYS A 13 -2.09 -1.96 -13.40
N ILE A 14 -1.02 -2.73 -13.59
CA ILE A 14 0.15 -2.73 -12.70
C ILE A 14 1.39 -2.31 -13.48
N ARG A 15 2.35 -1.71 -12.76
CA ARG A 15 3.71 -1.48 -13.24
C ARG A 15 4.64 -1.79 -12.08
N LEU A 16 5.42 -2.85 -12.24
CA LEU A 16 6.41 -3.29 -11.27
C LEU A 16 7.77 -2.67 -11.62
N ASP A 17 8.58 -2.38 -10.62
CA ASP A 17 9.94 -1.88 -10.83
C ASP A 17 10.80 -2.93 -11.54
N TYR A 18 10.68 -4.20 -11.11
CA TYR A 18 11.39 -5.32 -11.69
C TYR A 18 10.66 -6.65 -11.41
N ILE A 19 10.91 -7.65 -12.27
CA ILE A 19 10.44 -9.02 -12.08
C ILE A 19 11.62 -9.95 -12.37
N ASN A 20 12.07 -10.70 -11.35
CA ASN A 20 13.08 -11.72 -11.57
C ASN A 20 12.42 -12.97 -12.13
N LYS A 21 12.52 -13.21 -13.44
CA LYS A 21 11.90 -14.39 -14.09
C LYS A 21 12.41 -15.74 -13.58
N LYS A 22 13.64 -15.81 -13.06
CA LYS A 22 14.23 -17.07 -12.57
C LYS A 22 13.73 -17.42 -11.18
N THR A 23 13.68 -16.44 -10.29
CA THR A 23 13.30 -16.64 -8.88
C THR A 23 11.83 -16.29 -8.59
N ARG A 24 11.14 -15.64 -9.54
CA ARG A 24 9.79 -15.07 -9.41
C ARG A 24 9.64 -14.03 -8.30
N ILE A 25 10.76 -13.47 -7.83
CA ILE A 25 10.77 -12.39 -6.85
C ILE A 25 10.42 -11.08 -7.54
N ILE A 26 9.55 -10.30 -6.90
CA ILE A 26 9.18 -8.95 -7.29
C ILE A 26 9.74 -7.97 -6.26
N PRO A 27 10.92 -7.38 -6.52
CA PRO A 27 11.42 -6.31 -5.68
C PRO A 27 10.75 -4.98 -6.06
N ASP A 28 10.52 -4.15 -5.06
CA ASP A 28 10.00 -2.80 -5.20
C ASP A 28 10.85 -1.84 -4.36
N LEU A 29 11.38 -0.80 -5.00
CA LEU A 29 12.32 0.13 -4.38
C LEU A 29 11.57 1.26 -3.67
N LYS A 30 11.81 1.39 -2.36
CA LYS A 30 11.20 2.42 -1.52
C LYS A 30 12.26 3.32 -0.89
N SER A 31 12.19 4.62 -1.16
CA SER A 31 12.86 5.61 -0.33
C SER A 31 12.07 5.83 0.95
N CYS A 32 12.74 5.83 2.10
CA CYS A 32 12.12 6.05 3.41
C CYS A 32 12.93 7.04 4.27
N ALA A 33 12.32 7.58 5.31
CA ALA A 33 13.07 8.39 6.29
C ALA A 33 13.82 7.50 7.29
N ASP A 34 13.26 6.33 7.58
CA ASP A 34 13.78 5.39 8.56
C ASP A 34 13.39 3.97 8.14
N ALA A 35 14.40 3.12 7.95
CA ALA A 35 14.23 1.75 7.48
C ALA A 35 14.04 0.75 8.64
N ARG A 36 13.98 1.19 9.91
CA ARG A 36 13.67 0.29 11.04
C ARG A 36 12.24 -0.23 10.92
N LYS A 37 12.04 -1.47 11.38
CA LYS A 37 10.82 -2.26 11.11
C LYS A 37 9.54 -1.55 11.50
N GLU A 38 9.47 -1.01 12.71
CA GLU A 38 8.25 -0.38 13.24
C GLU A 38 7.85 0.88 12.46
N LEU A 39 8.83 1.70 12.10
CA LEU A 39 8.61 2.96 11.37
C LEU A 39 8.29 2.70 9.90
N PHE A 40 9.04 1.80 9.26
CA PHE A 40 8.75 1.39 7.89
C PHE A 40 7.38 0.70 7.78
N ARG A 41 7.02 -0.21 8.70
CA ARG A 41 5.71 -0.88 8.71
C ARG A 41 4.57 0.12 8.78
N THR A 42 4.66 1.10 9.69
CA THR A 42 3.64 2.15 9.82
C THR A 42 3.53 2.98 8.54
N MET A 43 4.66 3.36 7.96
CA MET A 43 4.71 4.10 6.71
C MET A 43 4.13 3.28 5.54
N ALA A 44 4.48 2.01 5.44
CA ALA A 44 3.98 1.09 4.42
C ALA A 44 2.46 0.94 4.48
N PHE A 45 1.90 0.78 5.69
CA PHE A 45 0.45 0.71 5.88
C PHE A 45 -0.25 2.02 5.47
N ASN A 46 0.28 3.17 5.91
CA ASN A 46 -0.27 4.49 5.59
C ASN A 46 -0.19 4.81 4.09
N LYS A 47 0.81 4.28 3.39
CA LYS A 47 0.97 4.45 1.93
C LYS A 47 0.26 3.38 1.09
N GLY A 48 -0.42 2.42 1.71
CA GLY A 48 -1.14 1.36 0.99
C GLY A 48 -0.23 0.36 0.28
N TYR A 49 0.98 0.12 0.80
CA TYR A 49 1.91 -0.83 0.19
C TYR A 49 1.44 -2.29 0.28
N ASP A 50 0.52 -2.59 1.19
CA ASP A 50 -0.17 -3.88 1.27
C ASP A 50 -1.03 -4.13 0.03
N LEU A 51 -1.83 -3.15 -0.38
CA LEU A 51 -2.57 -3.19 -1.64
C LEU A 51 -1.62 -3.31 -2.84
N GLN A 52 -0.52 -2.55 -2.83
CA GLN A 52 0.49 -2.60 -3.88
C GLN A 52 1.10 -4.01 -4.04
N ALA A 53 1.55 -4.62 -2.94
CA ALA A 53 2.16 -5.94 -2.95
C ALA A 53 1.18 -7.01 -3.43
N PHE A 54 -0.05 -6.99 -2.91
CA PHE A 54 -1.12 -7.89 -3.36
C PHE A 54 -1.38 -7.74 -4.86
N MET A 55 -1.64 -6.52 -5.35
CA MET A 55 -1.93 -6.27 -6.76
C MET A 55 -0.76 -6.65 -7.67
N GLY A 56 0.48 -6.42 -7.22
CA GLY A 56 1.68 -6.78 -7.96
C GLY A 56 1.79 -8.29 -8.19
N LEU A 57 1.69 -9.07 -7.12
CA LEU A 57 1.72 -10.54 -7.16
C LEU A 57 0.53 -11.12 -7.93
N TYR A 58 -0.68 -10.63 -7.64
CA TYR A 58 -1.89 -11.09 -8.30
C TYR A 58 -1.85 -10.79 -9.80
N GLY A 59 -1.57 -9.54 -10.18
CA GLY A 59 -1.58 -9.11 -11.57
C GLY A 59 -0.54 -9.82 -12.42
N VAL A 60 0.70 -9.98 -11.93
CA VAL A 60 1.72 -10.73 -12.69
C VAL A 60 1.34 -12.21 -12.83
N THR A 61 0.72 -12.80 -11.80
CA THR A 61 0.24 -14.18 -11.84
C THR A 61 -0.85 -14.35 -12.91
N GLN A 62 -1.75 -13.38 -13.02
CA GLN A 62 -2.79 -13.40 -14.06
C GLN A 62 -2.22 -13.25 -15.48
N ILE A 63 -1.20 -12.38 -15.66
CA ILE A 63 -0.59 -12.12 -16.96
C ILE A 63 0.26 -13.29 -17.44
N THR A 64 1.07 -13.86 -16.53
CA THR A 64 2.03 -14.92 -16.89
C THR A 64 1.44 -16.32 -16.81
N GLY A 65 0.36 -16.52 -16.05
CA GLY A 65 -0.17 -17.84 -15.72
C GLY A 65 0.67 -18.61 -14.69
N GLU A 66 1.75 -18.01 -14.17
CA GLU A 66 2.64 -18.61 -13.18
C GLU A 66 2.41 -17.99 -11.79
N ALA A 67 2.34 -18.82 -10.76
CA ALA A 67 2.18 -18.34 -9.39
C ALA A 67 3.39 -17.50 -8.94
N HIS A 68 3.13 -16.25 -8.55
CA HIS A 68 4.07 -15.36 -7.89
C HIS A 68 3.61 -15.09 -6.46
N SER A 69 4.50 -15.27 -5.49
CA SER A 69 4.18 -15.13 -4.06
C SER A 69 5.27 -14.42 -3.23
N ASP A 70 6.34 -13.92 -3.86
CA ASP A 70 7.48 -13.28 -3.16
C ASP A 70 7.62 -11.82 -3.61
N PHE A 71 7.05 -10.92 -2.81
CA PHE A 71 7.17 -9.47 -3.00
C PHE A 71 8.08 -8.89 -1.92
N ARG A 72 9.09 -8.12 -2.32
CA ARG A 72 10.09 -7.59 -1.39
C ARG A 72 10.22 -6.08 -1.51
N PHE A 73 10.13 -5.37 -0.40
CA PHE A 73 10.43 -3.96 -0.32
C PHE A 73 11.93 -3.78 -0.09
N ILE A 74 12.62 -3.15 -1.04
CA ILE A 74 13.99 -2.68 -0.88
C ILE A 74 13.93 -1.26 -0.34
N CYS A 75 14.18 -1.09 0.94
CA CYS A 75 14.02 0.18 1.64
C CYS A 75 15.37 0.86 1.77
N VAL A 76 15.48 2.07 1.23
CA VAL A 76 16.70 2.89 1.31
C VAL A 76 16.37 4.19 2.03
N GLU A 77 17.14 4.51 3.06
CA GLU A 77 16.98 5.76 3.78
C GLU A 77 17.44 6.95 2.91
N SER A 78 16.56 7.94 2.82
CA SER A 78 16.77 9.17 2.04
C SER A 78 17.67 10.20 2.75
N LYS A 79 17.92 10.02 4.05
CA LYS A 79 18.73 10.90 4.90
C LYS A 79 19.63 10.07 5.80
N GLY A 80 20.73 10.65 6.29
CA GLY A 80 21.68 9.96 7.17
C GLY A 80 22.66 9.06 6.39
N PHE A 81 22.95 7.87 6.91
CA PHE A 81 23.94 6.93 6.35
C PHE A 81 23.40 6.07 5.19
N HIS A 82 22.24 6.43 4.61
CA HIS A 82 21.57 5.68 3.54
C HIS A 82 21.37 4.19 3.88
N GLY A 83 20.88 3.92 5.09
CA GLY A 83 20.61 2.56 5.55
C GLY A 83 19.73 1.79 4.56
N LEU A 84 20.11 0.53 4.30
CA LEU A 84 19.38 -0.37 3.42
C LEU A 84 18.78 -1.51 4.23
N LYS A 85 17.50 -1.78 4.02
CA LYS A 85 16.83 -2.95 4.60
C LYS A 85 15.83 -3.55 3.63
N ILE A 86 15.75 -4.87 3.61
CA ILE A 86 14.80 -5.61 2.77
C ILE A 86 13.73 -6.23 3.67
N TYR A 87 12.47 -6.01 3.30
CA TYR A 87 11.32 -6.61 3.96
C TYR A 87 10.54 -7.46 2.98
N ILE A 88 10.02 -8.58 3.44
CA ILE A 88 9.10 -9.43 2.69
C ILE A 88 7.67 -8.95 3.02
N ALA A 89 6.82 -8.83 2.00
CA ALA A 89 5.38 -8.71 2.21
C ALA A 89 4.87 -10.08 2.66
N ASP A 90 4.70 -10.27 3.97
CA ASP A 90 4.22 -11.51 4.55
C ASP A 90 2.72 -11.72 4.28
N GLN A 91 2.22 -12.91 4.65
CA GLN A 91 0.84 -13.28 4.39
C GLN A 91 -0.17 -12.33 5.05
N GLU A 92 0.13 -11.82 6.25
CA GLU A 92 -0.75 -10.88 6.96
C GLU A 92 -0.91 -9.57 6.18
N MET A 93 0.19 -9.05 5.64
CA MET A 93 0.17 -7.87 4.78
C MET A 93 -0.59 -8.13 3.48
N LEU A 94 -0.41 -9.30 2.86
CA LEU A 94 -1.11 -9.67 1.63
C LEU A 94 -2.62 -9.84 1.85
N ASP A 95 -3.05 -10.43 2.97
CA ASP A 95 -4.46 -10.58 3.32
C ASP A 95 -5.12 -9.21 3.55
N THR A 96 -4.39 -8.27 4.15
CA THR A 96 -4.84 -6.88 4.31
C THR A 96 -4.98 -6.19 2.95
N GLY A 97 -3.98 -6.35 2.07
CA GLY A 97 -4.01 -5.85 0.70
C GLY A 97 -5.18 -6.42 -0.11
N TYR A 98 -5.47 -7.71 0.04
CA TYR A 98 -6.60 -8.37 -0.60
C TYR A 98 -7.94 -7.77 -0.14
N LYS A 99 -8.14 -7.61 1.18
CA LYS A 99 -9.36 -6.98 1.71
C LYS A 99 -9.54 -5.54 1.20
N LYS A 100 -8.45 -4.78 1.09
CA LYS A 100 -8.46 -3.43 0.49
C LYS A 100 -8.83 -3.49 -1.00
N TYR A 101 -8.23 -4.43 -1.73
CA TYR A 101 -8.52 -4.64 -3.15
C TYR A 101 -10.00 -4.94 -3.40
N GLN A 102 -10.59 -5.87 -2.64
CA GLN A 102 -12.02 -6.21 -2.79
C GLN A 102 -12.92 -4.98 -2.64
N LYS A 103 -12.74 -4.24 -1.53
CA LYS A 103 -13.52 -3.02 -1.26
C LYS A 103 -13.31 -1.95 -2.34
N ALA A 104 -12.05 -1.75 -2.75
CA ALA A 104 -11.71 -0.76 -3.77
C ALA A 104 -12.34 -1.11 -5.12
N MET A 105 -12.29 -2.38 -5.55
CA MET A 105 -12.85 -2.82 -6.82
C MET A 105 -14.38 -2.79 -6.83
N GLU A 106 -15.03 -3.19 -5.73
CA GLU A 106 -16.49 -3.06 -5.59
C GLU A 106 -16.94 -1.60 -5.68
N PHE A 107 -16.23 -0.71 -5.01
CA PHE A 107 -16.53 0.72 -5.05
C PHE A 107 -16.24 1.32 -6.42
N TYR A 108 -15.09 0.98 -7.02
CA TYR A 108 -14.67 1.46 -8.34
C TYR A 108 -15.66 1.03 -9.42
N LYS A 109 -16.09 -0.23 -9.42
CA LYS A 109 -17.13 -0.74 -10.33
C LYS A 109 -18.43 0.06 -10.20
N LYS A 110 -18.93 0.29 -8.99
CA LYS A 110 -20.14 1.09 -8.75
C LYS A 110 -20.00 2.52 -9.26
N CYS A 111 -18.82 3.13 -9.11
CA CYS A 111 -18.56 4.48 -9.60
C CYS A 111 -18.58 4.52 -11.14
N LEU A 112 -17.98 3.53 -11.80
CA LEU A 112 -18.01 3.39 -13.26
C LEU A 112 -19.43 3.19 -13.79
N GLU A 113 -20.19 2.26 -13.20
CA GLU A 113 -21.57 1.95 -13.60
C GLU A 113 -22.51 3.15 -13.46
N LYS A 114 -22.35 3.94 -12.39
CA LYS A 114 -23.20 5.11 -12.11
C LYS A 114 -22.68 6.41 -12.72
N ASN A 115 -21.48 6.39 -13.30
CA ASN A 115 -20.72 7.58 -13.67
C ASN A 115 -20.71 8.66 -12.55
N HIS A 116 -20.54 8.21 -11.31
CA HIS A 116 -20.59 9.06 -10.12
C HIS A 116 -19.45 8.72 -9.18
N TRP A 117 -18.70 9.74 -8.76
CA TRP A 117 -17.50 9.62 -7.94
C TRP A 117 -17.73 10.38 -6.62
N PRO A 118 -18.08 9.68 -5.53
CA PRO A 118 -18.28 10.32 -4.23
C PRO A 118 -17.01 11.06 -3.80
N GLY A 119 -17.12 12.38 -3.59
CA GLY A 119 -16.05 13.24 -3.12
C GLY A 119 -16.24 13.67 -1.67
N TYR A 120 -15.44 14.65 -1.23
CA TYR A 120 -15.65 15.30 0.05
C TYR A 120 -17.00 16.04 0.07
N THR A 121 -17.57 16.18 1.26
CA THR A 121 -18.76 17.03 1.44
C THR A 121 -18.37 18.49 1.13
N PRO A 122 -19.31 19.32 0.63
CA PRO A 122 -19.06 20.74 0.42
C PRO A 122 -19.07 21.55 1.74
N ILE A 123 -19.16 20.87 2.89
CA ILE A 123 -19.27 21.50 4.20
C ILE A 123 -17.87 21.92 4.64
N ILE A 124 -17.72 23.20 5.00
CA ILE A 124 -16.48 23.72 5.58
C ILE A 124 -16.43 23.30 7.04
N GLU A 125 -15.39 22.56 7.42
CA GLU A 125 -15.22 22.03 8.77
C GLU A 125 -14.03 22.71 9.48
N PRO A 126 -14.17 23.12 10.76
CA PRO A 126 -13.05 23.59 11.54
C PRO A 126 -12.09 22.43 11.86
N ILE A 127 -10.82 22.55 11.49
CA ILE A 127 -9.82 21.47 11.66
C ILE A 127 -9.28 21.33 13.10
N GLY A 128 -9.23 22.45 13.84
CA GLY A 128 -8.69 22.48 15.21
C GLY A 128 -7.23 21.99 15.34
N SER A 129 -6.73 21.99 16.57
CA SER A 129 -5.44 21.37 16.90
C SER A 129 -5.64 19.89 17.27
N PRO A 130 -4.76 18.98 16.82
CA PRO A 130 -4.82 17.58 17.23
C PRO A 130 -4.43 17.43 18.71
N GLU A 131 -4.92 16.39 19.37
CA GLU A 131 -4.79 16.22 20.82
C GLU A 131 -3.33 16.19 21.30
N TRP A 132 -2.46 15.54 20.53
CA TRP A 132 -1.03 15.49 20.83
C TRP A 132 -0.35 16.88 20.81
N ALA A 133 -0.88 17.84 20.04
CA ALA A 133 -0.34 19.19 19.98
C ALA A 133 -0.79 20.02 21.19
N LYS A 134 -2.04 19.85 21.63
CA LYS A 134 -2.58 20.51 22.83
C LYS A 134 -1.82 20.09 24.08
N ALA A 135 -1.59 18.79 24.25
CA ALA A 135 -0.83 18.24 25.38
C ALA A 135 0.61 18.79 25.47
N LYS A 136 1.27 19.01 24.33
CA LYS A 136 2.61 19.63 24.31
C LYS A 136 2.60 21.08 24.76
N VAL A 137 1.59 21.85 24.34
CA VAL A 137 1.47 23.25 24.76
C VAL A 137 1.26 23.31 26.28
N GLN A 138 0.32 22.54 26.83
CA GLN A 138 0.05 22.48 28.28
C GLN A 138 1.34 22.22 29.09
N ALA A 139 2.12 21.22 28.70
CA ALA A 139 3.37 20.85 29.36
C ALA A 139 4.49 21.92 29.26
N CYS A 140 4.45 22.80 28.25
CA CYS A 140 5.41 23.89 28.11
C CYS A 140 5.13 25.09 29.05
N TRP A 141 3.93 25.19 29.63
CA TRP A 141 3.55 26.29 30.53
C TRP A 141 3.47 25.88 32.01
N GLU A 142 3.67 24.59 32.31
CA GLU A 142 3.66 24.04 33.67
C GLU A 142 5.08 23.72 34.21
N ASN A 143 6.14 24.19 33.51
CA ASN A 143 7.54 24.22 33.96
C ASN A 143 8.06 25.67 34.01
#